data_AF-A0A4Y2X4E5-F1
#
_entry.id   AF-A0A4Y2X4E5-F1
#
_cell.length_a   1.000
_cell.length_b   1.000
_cell.length_c   1.000
_cell.angle_alpha   90.00
_cell.angle_beta   90.00
_cell.angle_gamma   90.00
#
_symmetry.space_group_name_H-M   'P 1'
#
loop_
_entity.id
_entity.type
_entity.pdbx_description
1 polymer ?
#
loop_
_entity_poly.entity_id
_entity_poly.type
_entity_poly.pdbx_seq_one_letter_code
_entity_poly.pdbx_strand_id
1 'polypeptide(L)'
;MEDGGFQLRNDEEIIAEVRHSPKEDEEVDDDEGENDSQVKISNNDAFECFSKGLAWLEQQEQCDSSELMLLRKLRDRAARQTMTNFLQMKLPFKSLFENKFSCII
;
A
#
# COMPACT_ATOMS: atom_id res chain seq x y z
N MET A 1 -25.44 34.24 23.97
CA MET A 1 -23.97 34.36 23.88
C MET A 1 -23.45 33.50 25.02
N GLU A 2 -23.18 32.23 24.74
CA GLU A 2 -22.58 31.32 25.72
C GLU A 2 -21.21 30.93 25.15
N ASP A 3 -20.19 31.50 25.78
CA ASP A 3 -18.79 31.20 25.59
C ASP A 3 -18.55 29.76 26.08
N GLY A 4 -18.53 28.81 25.14
CA GLY A 4 -18.18 27.41 25.40
C GLY A 4 -16.70 27.28 25.66
N GLY A 5 -16.23 27.85 26.78
CA GLY A 5 -14.83 27.80 27.19
C GLY A 5 -14.37 26.35 27.35
N PHE A 6 -13.23 26.02 26.74
CA PHE A 6 -12.57 24.73 26.95
C PHE A 6 -12.14 24.62 28.42
N GLN A 7 -12.77 23.73 29.18
CA GLN A 7 -12.30 23.39 30.51
C GLN A 7 -10.97 22.63 30.38
N LEU A 8 -9.90 23.15 30.97
CA LEU A 8 -8.61 22.47 31.06
C LEU A 8 -8.80 21.24 31.96
N ARG A 9 -8.83 20.05 31.35
CA ARG A 9 -8.79 18.78 32.09
C ARG A 9 -7.47 18.66 32.83
N ASN A 10 -7.52 18.19 34.07
CA ASN A 10 -6.32 17.95 34.86
C ASN A 10 -5.68 16.61 34.44
N ASP A 11 -4.38 16.45 34.67
CA ASP A 11 -3.59 15.29 34.27
C ASP A 11 -4.19 13.98 34.82
N GLU A 12 -4.75 13.99 36.04
CA GLU A 12 -5.40 12.80 36.59
C GLU A 12 -6.68 12.40 35.82
N GLU A 13 -7.44 13.36 35.29
CA GLU A 13 -8.65 13.11 34.50
C GLU A 13 -8.28 12.54 33.12
N ILE A 14 -7.22 13.04 32.51
CA ILE A 14 -6.70 12.55 31.22
C ILE A 14 -6.20 11.11 31.35
N ILE A 15 -5.45 10.82 32.41
CA ILE A 15 -4.93 9.47 32.66
C ILE A 15 -6.07 8.47 32.92
N ALA A 16 -7.14 8.90 33.62
CA ALA A 16 -8.30 8.05 33.84
C ALA A 16 -9.00 7.72 32.52
N GLU A 17 -9.23 8.70 31.64
CA GLU A 17 -9.85 8.49 30.32
C GLU A 17 -9.05 7.51 29.44
N VAL A 18 -7.72 7.65 29.42
CA VAL A 18 -6.82 6.75 28.67
C VAL A 18 -6.83 5.32 29.26
N ARG A 19 -6.96 5.19 30.58
CA ARG A 19 -7.04 3.86 31.24
C ARG A 19 -8.40 3.20 31.10
N HIS A 20 -9.46 3.99 30.94
CA HIS A 20 -10.83 3.51 30.76
C HIS A 20 -11.23 3.30 29.31
N SER A 21 -10.39 3.72 28.36
CA SER A 21 -10.56 3.35 26.96
C SER A 21 -10.47 1.82 26.86
N PRO A 22 -11.52 1.12 26.40
CA PRO A 22 -11.45 -0.32 26.16
C PRO A 22 -10.29 -0.56 25.19
N LYS A 23 -9.33 -1.38 25.60
CA LYS A 23 -8.44 -2.01 24.63
C LYS A 23 -9.31 -3.00 23.89
N GLU A 24 -9.85 -2.57 22.76
CA GLU A 24 -10.28 -3.46 21.70
C GLU A 24 -9.01 -4.15 21.18
N ASP A 25 -8.49 -5.11 21.96
CA ASP A 25 -7.79 -6.27 21.41
C ASP A 25 -8.88 -7.13 20.77
N GLU A 26 -9.44 -6.61 19.69
CA GLU A 26 -10.09 -7.45 18.71
C GLU A 26 -8.94 -8.08 17.93
N GLU A 27 -8.65 -9.34 18.28
CA GLU A 27 -8.18 -10.33 17.33
C GLU A 27 -9.22 -10.32 16.19
N VAL A 28 -9.07 -9.38 15.25
CA VAL A 28 -9.81 -9.37 14.00
C VAL A 28 -9.25 -10.53 13.21
N ASP A 29 -9.79 -11.72 13.48
CA ASP A 29 -10.15 -12.66 12.43
C ASP A 29 -10.89 -11.80 11.40
N ASP A 30 -10.22 -11.51 10.28
CA ASP A 30 -10.75 -10.71 9.16
C ASP A 30 -11.86 -11.51 8.52
N ASP A 31 -12.98 -11.56 9.26
CA ASP A 31 -14.27 -12.06 8.88
C ASP A 31 -14.73 -11.29 7.65
N GLU A 32 -15.11 -12.06 6.65
CA GLU A 32 -15.69 -11.62 5.40
C GLU A 32 -16.96 -10.81 5.66
N GLY A 33 -16.81 -9.51 5.91
CA GLY A 33 -17.89 -8.67 6.41
C GLY A 33 -17.89 -7.25 5.85
N GLU A 34 -18.27 -7.13 4.58
CA GLU A 34 -19.03 -5.99 4.05
C GLU A 34 -18.40 -4.59 4.17
N ASN A 35 -17.55 -4.21 3.21
CA ASN A 35 -17.46 -2.81 2.80
C ASN A 35 -17.29 -2.68 1.28
N ASP A 36 -18.39 -2.27 0.66
CA ASP A 36 -18.55 -1.85 -0.73
C ASP A 36 -18.21 -2.88 -1.82
N SER A 37 -18.93 -2.75 -2.94
CA SER A 37 -18.65 -3.48 -4.18
C SER A 37 -17.34 -2.98 -4.82
N GLN A 38 -16.24 -3.05 -4.06
CA GLN A 38 -14.91 -2.78 -4.57
C GLN A 38 -14.60 -3.93 -5.52
N VAL A 39 -14.93 -3.72 -6.80
CA VAL A 39 -14.51 -4.59 -7.88
C VAL A 39 -13.01 -4.78 -7.69
N LYS A 40 -12.62 -5.98 -7.23
CA LYS A 40 -11.22 -6.36 -7.08
C LYS A 40 -10.66 -6.47 -8.49
N ILE A 41 -10.26 -5.32 -9.05
CA ILE A 41 -9.63 -5.24 -10.36
C ILE A 41 -8.29 -5.97 -10.24
N SER A 42 -8.10 -6.99 -11.07
CA SER A 42 -6.82 -7.70 -11.14
C SER A 42 -5.70 -6.72 -11.51
N ASN A 43 -4.47 -6.97 -11.03
CA ASN A 43 -3.30 -6.17 -11.42
C ASN A 43 -3.16 -6.05 -12.95
N ASN A 44 -3.53 -7.10 -13.68
CA ASN A 44 -3.54 -7.09 -15.14
C ASN A 44 -4.59 -6.12 -15.71
N ASP A 45 -5.82 -6.19 -15.19
CA ASP A 45 -6.92 -5.35 -15.66
C ASP A 45 -6.68 -3.88 -15.32
N ALA A 46 -6.09 -3.58 -14.16
CA ALA A 46 -5.68 -2.24 -13.78
C ALA A 46 -4.63 -1.68 -14.75
N PHE A 47 -3.62 -2.49 -15.10
CA PHE A 47 -2.57 -2.10 -16.05
C PHE A 47 -3.13 -1.85 -17.47
N GLU A 48 -4.00 -2.72 -17.95
CA GLU A 48 -4.66 -2.59 -19.25
C GLU A 48 -5.55 -1.34 -19.30
N CYS A 49 -6.37 -1.11 -18.26
CA CYS A 49 -7.20 0.09 -18.15
C CYS A 49 -6.34 1.37 -18.13
N PHE A 50 -5.26 1.38 -17.36
CA PHE A 50 -4.34 2.51 -17.32
C PHE A 50 -3.70 2.77 -18.70
N SER A 51 -3.28 1.72 -19.38
CA SER A 51 -2.66 1.82 -20.71
C SER A 51 -3.63 2.38 -21.76
N LYS A 52 -4.89 1.93 -21.74
CA LYS A 52 -5.95 2.45 -22.62
C LYS A 52 -6.27 3.92 -22.34
N GLY A 53 -6.40 4.29 -21.06
CA GLY A 53 -6.62 5.68 -20.66
C GLY A 53 -5.48 6.60 -21.09
N LEU A 54 -4.24 6.13 -20.97
CA LEU A 54 -3.06 6.88 -21.38
C LEU A 54 -3.01 7.07 -22.91
N ALA A 55 -3.34 6.04 -23.68
CA ALA A 55 -3.44 6.14 -25.15
C ALA A 55 -4.57 7.07 -25.61
N TRP A 56 -5.67 7.15 -24.86
CA TRP A 56 -6.74 8.12 -25.12
C TRP A 56 -6.33 9.55 -24.79
N LEU A 57 -5.60 9.76 -23.67
CA LEU A 57 -5.11 11.07 -23.25
C LEU A 57 -4.12 11.66 -24.27
N GLU A 58 -3.25 10.82 -24.84
CA GLU A 58 -2.29 11.19 -25.89
C GLU A 58 -2.95 11.72 -27.17
N GLN A 59 -4.22 11.37 -27.43
CA GLN A 59 -4.98 11.83 -28.58
C GLN A 59 -5.69 13.17 -28.33
N GLN A 60 -5.71 13.67 -27.09
CA GLN A 60 -6.36 14.93 -26.77
C GLN A 60 -5.47 16.10 -27.20
N GLU A 61 -6.06 17.04 -27.94
CA GLU A 61 -5.36 18.16 -28.59
C GLU A 61 -4.70 19.14 -27.58
N GLN A 62 -5.17 19.15 -26.33
CA GLN A 62 -4.72 20.05 -25.27
C GLN A 62 -3.93 19.34 -24.17
N CYS A 63 -3.48 18.12 -24.39
CA CYS A 63 -2.78 17.38 -23.34
C CYS A 63 -1.38 17.95 -23.09
N ASP A 64 -1.05 18.30 -21.84
CA ASP A 64 0.29 18.77 -21.49
C ASP A 64 1.29 17.61 -21.55
N SER A 65 2.32 17.79 -22.36
CA SER A 65 3.45 16.87 -22.48
C SER A 65 4.10 16.50 -21.14
N SER A 66 4.09 17.42 -20.16
CA SER A 66 4.68 17.17 -18.85
C SER A 66 3.86 16.19 -18.01
N GLU A 67 2.54 16.30 -18.09
CA GLU A 67 1.57 15.39 -17.45
C GLU A 67 1.66 13.99 -18.09
N LEU A 68 1.72 13.90 -19.43
CA LEU A 68 1.92 12.64 -20.15
C LEU A 68 3.20 11.92 -19.74
N MET A 69 4.30 12.67 -19.63
CA MET A 69 5.59 12.11 -19.19
C MET A 69 5.53 11.58 -17.76
N LEU A 70 4.80 12.25 -16.86
CA LEU A 70 4.62 11.78 -15.49
C LEU A 70 3.82 10.47 -15.45
N LEU A 71 2.71 10.40 -16.20
CA LEU A 71 1.86 9.22 -16.27
C LEU A 71 2.60 8.01 -16.88
N ARG A 72 3.40 8.22 -17.93
CA ARG A 72 4.26 7.16 -18.51
C ARG A 72 5.27 6.63 -17.50
N LYS A 73 5.93 7.51 -16.73
CA LYS A 73 6.85 7.11 -15.66
C LYS A 73 6.16 6.30 -14.56
N LEU A 74 4.94 6.67 -14.20
CA LEU A 74 4.14 5.96 -13.20
C LEU A 74 3.81 4.53 -13.67
N ARG A 75 3.33 4.39 -14.92
CA ARG A 75 3.10 3.07 -15.55
C ARG A 75 4.36 2.21 -15.51
N ASP A 76 5.49 2.75 -15.93
CA ASP A 76 6.74 2.00 -16.01
C ASP A 76 7.25 1.60 -14.61
N ARG A 77 7.00 2.44 -13.60
CA ARG A 77 7.31 2.11 -12.20
C ARG A 77 6.42 0.96 -11.70
N ALA A 78 5.13 0.99 -11.99
CA ALA A 78 4.21 -0.10 -11.65
C ALA A 78 4.65 -1.42 -12.32
N ALA A 79 4.95 -1.39 -13.62
CA ALA A 79 5.44 -2.56 -14.34
C ALA A 79 6.75 -3.14 -13.75
N ARG A 80 7.70 -2.28 -13.38
CA ARG A 80 8.94 -2.70 -12.70
C ARG A 80 8.68 -3.31 -11.32
N GLN A 81 7.74 -2.76 -10.55
CA GLN A 81 7.35 -3.32 -9.26
C GLN A 81 6.73 -4.71 -9.44
N THR A 82 5.84 -4.90 -10.41
CA THR A 82 5.28 -6.23 -10.71
C THR A 82 6.38 -7.24 -11.07
N MET A 83 7.34 -6.83 -11.89
CA MET A 83 8.43 -7.71 -12.33
C MET A 83 9.41 -8.06 -11.19
N THR A 84 9.73 -7.10 -10.32
CA THR A 84 10.62 -7.35 -9.17
C THR A 84 9.96 -8.20 -8.09
N ASN A 85 8.68 -8.00 -7.80
CA ASN A 85 7.91 -8.87 -6.91
C ASN A 85 7.84 -10.32 -7.45
N PHE A 86 7.62 -10.48 -8.76
CA PHE A 86 7.63 -11.80 -9.39
C PHE A 86 9.01 -12.49 -9.32
N LEU A 87 10.09 -11.73 -9.48
CA LEU A 87 11.46 -12.25 -9.38
C LEU A 87 11.85 -12.57 -7.92
N GLN A 88 11.41 -11.78 -6.93
CA GLN A 88 11.63 -12.07 -5.51
C GLN A 88 10.97 -13.38 -5.08
N MET A 89 9.73 -13.65 -5.53
CA MET A 89 9.05 -14.92 -5.27
C MET A 89 9.78 -16.14 -5.88
N LYS A 90 10.62 -15.93 -6.89
CA LYS A 90 11.28 -17.01 -7.65
C LYS A 90 12.68 -17.38 -7.13
N LEU A 91 13.19 -16.69 -6.11
CA LEU A 91 14.45 -17.07 -5.48
C LEU A 91 14.15 -18.00 -4.28
N PRO A 92 14.35 -19.33 -4.41
CA PRO A 92 14.38 -20.17 -3.23
C PRO A 92 15.60 -19.76 -2.40
N PHE A 93 15.36 -19.32 -1.17
CA PHE A 93 16.36 -19.20 -0.12
C PHE A 93 17.00 -20.58 0.11
N LYS A 94 18.02 -20.95 -0.68
CA LYS A 94 18.90 -22.08 -0.39
C LYS A 94 20.20 -21.55 0.19
N SER A 95 20.21 -21.49 1.52
CA SER A 95 21.36 -21.67 2.41
C SER A 95 22.72 -21.18 1.87
N LEU A 96 23.03 -19.90 2.16
CA LEU A 96 24.39 -19.33 2.05
C LEU A 96 25.33 -19.77 3.19
N PHE A 97 24.91 -20.71 4.03
CA PHE A 97 25.73 -21.26 5.11
C PHE A 97 25.51 -22.76 5.14
N GLU A 98 26.40 -23.53 4.55
CA GLU A 98 26.92 -24.74 5.21
C GLU A 98 28.23 -25.20 4.57
N ASN A 99 29.24 -25.25 5.45
CA ASN A 99 30.45 -26.07 5.38
C ASN A 99 31.58 -25.63 4.44
N LYS A 100 32.31 -24.64 4.96
CA LYS A 100 33.77 -24.71 5.12
C LYS A 100 34.22 -26.14 5.48
N PHE A 101 35.42 -26.53 5.01
CA PHE A 101 36.16 -27.77 5.27
C PHE A 101 35.83 -28.97 4.37
N SER A 102 36.42 -29.00 3.16
CA SER A 102 37.04 -30.23 2.63
C SER A 102 37.90 -29.88 1.40
N CYS A 103 39.15 -29.50 1.62
CA CYS A 103 40.22 -29.46 0.60
C CYS A 103 41.59 -29.33 1.27
N ILE A 104 41.88 -30.23 2.21
CA ILE A 104 43.22 -30.64 2.69
C ILE A 104 42.92 -32.06 3.24
N ILE A 105 43.24 -33.16 2.56
CA ILE A 105 44.55 -33.74 2.19
C ILE A 105 44.36 -34.56 0.91
#